data_AF-A0A6L7QH88-F1
#
_entry.id   AF-A0A6L7QH88-F1
#
_cell.length_a   1.000
_cell.length_b   1.000
_cell.length_c   1.000
_cell.angle_alpha   90.00
_cell.angle_beta   90.00
_cell.angle_gamma   90.00
#
_symmetry.space_group_name_H-M   'P 1'
#
loop_
_entity.id
_entity.type
_entity.pdbx_description
1 polymer ?
#
loop_
_entity_poly.entity_id
_entity_poly.type
_entity_poly.pdbx_seq_one_letter_code
_entity_poly.pdbx_strand_id
1 'polypeptide(L)'
;MMIGNPFTDVPELCSQAIVVADADPDLARNEALHLAADFWERRALMQPDLVSVEDAVAQAAQYSGPVLFTDAADAPSSGATGDSNMLLQALHASGYSGQVLAPLVDAPAAYMAHDAGLGARIHV
;
A
#
# COMPACT_ATOMS: atom_id res chain seq x y z
N MET A 1 -10.91 14.26 11.87
CA MET A 1 -10.57 12.85 12.16
C MET A 1 -9.12 12.59 11.82
N MET A 2 -8.39 11.96 12.71
CA MET A 2 -7.05 11.42 12.46
C MET A 2 -7.17 9.89 12.45
N ILE A 3 -6.75 9.24 11.36
CA ILE A 3 -6.81 7.78 11.23
C ILE A 3 -5.42 7.24 11.53
N GLY A 4 -5.30 6.40 12.57
CA GLY A 4 -4.03 5.77 12.93
C GLY A 4 -3.54 4.81 11.85
N ASN A 5 -2.22 4.72 11.70
CA ASN A 5 -1.60 3.72 10.82
C ASN A 5 -1.90 2.31 11.35
N PRO A 6 -2.65 1.46 10.63
CA PRO A 6 -3.17 0.18 11.15
C PRO A 6 -2.08 -0.86 11.43
N PHE A 7 -0.85 -0.63 10.97
CA PHE A 7 0.30 -1.53 11.17
C PHE A 7 1.14 -1.19 12.41
N THR A 8 0.65 -0.31 13.28
CA THR A 8 1.39 0.16 14.46
C THR A 8 0.95 -0.61 15.70
N ASP A 9 1.83 -1.44 16.27
CA ASP A 9 1.57 -2.19 17.51
C ASP A 9 1.79 -1.31 18.76
N VAL A 10 0.81 -0.46 19.05
CA VAL A 10 0.80 0.43 20.22
C VAL A 10 -0.57 0.42 20.90
N PRO A 11 -0.64 0.58 22.24
CA PRO A 11 -1.92 0.62 22.97
C PRO A 11 -2.89 1.70 22.48
N GLU A 12 -2.38 2.78 21.91
CA GLU A 12 -3.13 3.94 21.45
C GLU A 12 -3.69 3.80 20.02
N LEU A 13 -3.50 2.65 19.35
CA LEU A 13 -3.95 2.45 17.97
C LEU A 13 -5.48 2.61 17.85
N CYS A 14 -5.90 3.72 17.22
CA CYS A 14 -7.30 4.04 16.98
C CYS A 14 -7.47 5.11 15.88
N SER A 15 -8.72 5.41 15.53
CA SER A 15 -9.09 6.67 14.89
C SER A 15 -9.49 7.70 15.95
N GLN A 16 -8.94 8.91 15.87
CA GLN A 16 -9.12 9.98 16.86
C GLN A 16 -9.93 11.14 16.29
N ALA A 17 -10.93 11.60 17.04
CA ALA A 17 -11.62 12.86 16.79
C ALA A 17 -10.98 13.96 17.65
N ILE A 18 -10.33 14.93 17.01
CA ILE A 18 -9.66 16.05 17.67
C ILE A 18 -10.38 17.32 17.24
N VAL A 19 -10.90 18.07 18.21
CA VAL A 19 -11.60 19.34 18.01
C VAL A 19 -11.00 20.38 18.95
N VAL A 20 -10.79 21.58 18.43
CA VAL A 20 -10.30 22.73 19.20
C VAL A 20 -11.34 23.85 19.06
N ALA A 21 -11.77 24.42 20.19
CA ALA A 21 -12.69 25.55 20.24
C ALA A 21 -12.15 26.63 21.18
N ASP A 22 -12.52 27.89 20.91
CA ASP A 22 -12.08 29.03 21.72
C ASP A 22 -13.02 29.24 22.91
N ALA A 23 -12.47 29.12 24.13
CA ALA A 23 -13.17 29.25 25.41
C ALA A 23 -14.48 28.45 25.57
N ASP A 24 -14.73 27.44 24.71
CA ASP A 24 -15.95 26.62 24.72
C ASP A 24 -15.62 25.11 24.76
N PRO A 25 -15.32 24.57 25.95
CA PRO A 25 -14.98 23.16 26.12
C PRO A 25 -16.16 22.22 25.83
N ASP A 26 -17.40 22.68 26.00
CA ASP A 26 -18.59 21.87 25.74
C ASP A 26 -18.82 21.69 24.25
N LEU A 27 -18.64 22.75 23.44
CA LEU A 27 -18.65 22.65 21.99
C LEU A 27 -17.59 21.67 21.49
N ALA A 28 -16.33 21.82 21.94
CA ALA A 28 -15.24 20.93 21.53
C ALA A 28 -15.55 19.46 21.84
N ARG A 29 -16.05 19.18 23.05
CA ARG A 29 -16.43 17.83 23.48
C ARG A 29 -17.57 17.26 22.64
N ASN A 30 -18.64 18.03 22.44
CA ASN A 30 -19.81 17.55 21.71
C ASN A 30 -19.48 17.25 20.25
N GLU A 31 -18.73 18.12 19.58
CA GLU A 31 -18.31 17.90 18.19
C GLU A 31 -17.33 16.74 18.05
N ALA A 32 -16.40 16.55 18.99
CA ALA A 32 -15.50 15.41 18.97
C ALA A 32 -16.25 14.08 19.09
N LEU A 33 -17.23 14.00 20.00
CA LEU A 33 -18.07 12.80 20.15
C LEU A 33 -18.96 12.57 18.92
N HIS A 34 -19.51 13.63 18.34
CA HIS A 34 -20.31 13.55 17.12
C HIS A 34 -19.48 13.01 15.94
N LEU A 35 -18.29 13.56 15.70
CA LEU A 35 -17.38 13.08 14.64
C LEU A 35 -16.95 11.62 14.86
N ALA A 36 -16.67 11.25 16.10
CA ALA A 36 -16.29 9.87 16.44
C ALA A 36 -17.46 8.89 16.19
N ALA A 37 -18.69 9.28 16.56
CA ALA A 37 -19.89 8.46 16.34
C ALA A 37 -20.20 8.29 14.84
N ASP A 38 -20.18 9.37 14.06
CA ASP A 38 -20.42 9.30 12.61
C ASP A 38 -19.36 8.46 11.90
N PHE A 39 -18.08 8.61 12.27
CA PHE A 39 -17.01 7.76 11.74
C PHE A 39 -17.23 6.28 12.10
N TRP A 40 -17.62 5.98 13.34
CA TRP A 40 -17.87 4.62 13.79
C TRP A 40 -19.04 3.96 13.05
N GLU A 41 -20.13 4.68 12.82
CA GLU A 41 -21.29 4.20 12.06
C GLU A 41 -20.91 3.84 10.62
N ARG A 42 -20.01 4.63 10.02
CA ARG A 42 -19.55 4.46 8.63
C ARG A 42 -18.33 3.55 8.47
N ARG A 43 -17.78 2.98 9.55
CA ARG A 43 -16.52 2.21 9.49
C ARG A 43 -16.54 1.07 8.47
N ALA A 44 -17.70 0.48 8.21
CA ALA A 44 -17.87 -0.59 7.23
C ALA A 44 -17.64 -0.13 5.77
N LEU A 45 -17.69 1.18 5.49
CA LEU A 45 -17.35 1.75 4.20
C LEU A 45 -15.84 1.84 3.96
N MET A 46 -15.03 1.72 5.02
CA MET A 46 -13.57 1.82 4.96
C MET A 46 -12.95 0.48 4.58
N GLN A 47 -13.43 -0.11 3.49
CA GLN A 47 -12.90 -1.35 2.92
C GLN A 47 -12.25 -1.04 1.57
N PRO A 48 -11.06 -1.59 1.30
CA PRO A 48 -10.43 -1.40 0.00
C PRO A 48 -11.17 -2.21 -1.07
N ASP A 49 -11.28 -1.65 -2.28
CA ASP A 49 -11.65 -2.41 -3.46
C ASP A 49 -10.37 -3.00 -4.06
N LEU A 50 -10.20 -4.32 -3.91
CA LEU A 50 -8.99 -5.04 -4.30
C LEU A 50 -9.33 -6.06 -5.39
N VAL A 51 -8.39 -6.22 -6.31
CA VAL A 51 -8.42 -7.26 -7.34
C VAL A 51 -7.42 -8.34 -6.97
N SER A 52 -7.72 -9.60 -7.30
CA SER A 52 -6.77 -10.70 -7.14
C SER A 52 -5.54 -10.48 -8.03
N VAL A 53 -4.40 -11.05 -7.66
CA VAL A 53 -3.19 -10.98 -8.49
C VAL A 53 -3.44 -11.64 -9.84
N GLU A 54 -4.15 -12.76 -9.86
CA GLU A 54 -4.51 -13.52 -11.05
C GLU A 54 -5.38 -12.68 -12.00
N ASP A 55 -6.43 -12.05 -11.48
CA ASP A 55 -7.33 -11.22 -12.27
C ASP A 55 -6.63 -9.95 -12.78
N ALA A 56 -5.76 -9.34 -11.96
CA ALA A 56 -4.99 -8.16 -12.36
C ALA A 56 -4.05 -8.49 -13.53
N VAL A 57 -3.36 -9.63 -13.47
CA VAL A 57 -2.49 -10.12 -14.56
C VAL A 57 -3.30 -10.45 -15.82
N ALA A 58 -4.44 -11.12 -15.67
CA ALA A 58 -5.31 -11.44 -16.80
C ALA A 58 -5.85 -10.18 -17.49
N GLN A 59 -6.22 -9.16 -16.71
CA GLN A 59 -6.64 -7.86 -17.24
C GLN A 59 -5.48 -7.16 -17.95
N ALA A 60 -4.29 -7.12 -17.36
CA ALA A 60 -3.14 -6.46 -17.95
C ALA A 60 -2.76 -7.02 -19.33
N ALA A 61 -2.97 -8.32 -19.58
CA ALA A 61 -2.76 -8.93 -20.88
C ALA A 61 -3.73 -8.46 -21.98
N GLN A 62 -4.87 -7.86 -21.60
CA GLN A 62 -5.89 -7.38 -22.52
C GLN A 62 -5.75 -5.88 -22.86
N TYR A 63 -4.99 -5.13 -22.07
CA TYR A 63 -4.76 -3.70 -22.29
C TYR A 63 -3.64 -3.47 -23.32
N SER A 64 -3.85 -2.51 -24.23
CA SER A 64 -2.88 -2.13 -25.26
C SER A 64 -1.92 -1.01 -24.81
N GLY A 65 -2.17 -0.40 -23.66
CA GLY A 65 -1.37 0.68 -23.08
C GLY A 65 -0.61 0.26 -21.82
N PRO A 66 0.18 1.19 -21.23
CA PRO A 66 0.84 0.94 -19.95
C PRO A 66 -0.18 0.62 -18.86
N VAL A 67 0.13 -0.40 -18.06
CA VAL A 67 -0.66 -0.79 -16.89
C VAL A 67 0.17 -0.53 -15.65
N LEU A 68 -0.44 0.10 -14.64
CA LEU A 68 0.16 0.31 -13.32
C LEU A 68 -0.48 -0.66 -12.34
N PHE A 69 0.35 -1.44 -11.66
CA PHE A 69 -0.07 -2.26 -10.53
C PHE A 69 0.25 -1.52 -9.22
N THR A 70 -0.65 -1.65 -8.25
CA THR A 70 -0.44 -1.16 -6.89
C THR A 70 -0.51 -2.33 -5.92
N ASP A 71 0.63 -2.71 -5.35
CA ASP A 71 0.69 -3.70 -4.27
C ASP A 71 0.38 -3.00 -2.94
N ALA A 72 -0.89 -3.07 -2.53
CA ALA A 72 -1.34 -2.47 -1.28
C ALA A 72 -0.81 -3.22 -0.04
N ALA A 73 -0.44 -4.50 -0.20
CA ALA A 73 0.04 -5.33 0.91
C ALA A 73 1.52 -5.04 1.24
N ASP A 74 2.31 -4.65 0.23
CA ASP A 74 3.74 -4.34 0.39
C ASP A 74 4.07 -2.90 -0.05
N ALA A 75 3.41 -1.92 0.56
CA ALA A 75 3.65 -0.50 0.29
C ALA A 75 4.67 0.11 1.28
N PRO A 76 5.89 0.50 0.85
CA PRO A 76 6.88 1.12 1.74
C PRO A 76 6.42 2.45 2.34
N SER A 77 5.52 3.17 1.64
CA SER A 77 4.89 4.39 2.17
C SER A 77 4.06 4.14 3.43
N SER A 78 3.64 2.90 3.65
CA SER A 78 2.83 2.47 4.81
C SER A 78 3.66 1.70 5.86
N GLY A 79 4.97 1.59 5.66
CA GLY A 79 5.89 0.89 6.56
C GLY A 79 6.21 -0.56 6.20
N ALA A 80 5.78 -1.04 5.03
CA ALA A 80 6.19 -2.36 4.52
C ALA A 80 7.64 -2.36 3.98
N THR A 81 8.19 -3.54 3.71
CA THR A 81 9.59 -3.74 3.32
C THR A 81 9.87 -3.46 1.84
N GLY A 82 8.86 -3.60 0.96
CA GLY A 82 9.01 -3.40 -0.49
C GLY A 82 9.74 -4.54 -1.20
N ASP A 83 9.83 -5.73 -0.58
CA ASP A 83 10.55 -6.90 -1.06
C ASP A 83 9.63 -8.00 -1.66
N SER A 84 8.31 -7.75 -1.75
CA SER A 84 7.34 -8.63 -2.38
C SER A 84 7.55 -8.73 -3.89
N ASN A 85 7.88 -9.94 -4.36
CA ASN A 85 7.96 -10.25 -5.79
C ASN A 85 6.70 -10.95 -6.34
N MET A 86 5.59 -10.98 -5.59
CA MET A 86 4.38 -11.76 -5.94
C MET A 86 3.80 -11.40 -7.31
N LEU A 87 3.68 -10.10 -7.62
CA LEU A 87 3.20 -9.64 -8.93
C LEU A 87 4.16 -10.03 -10.07
N LEU A 88 5.47 -9.91 -9.85
CA LEU A 88 6.48 -10.29 -10.85
C LEU A 88 6.45 -11.80 -11.10
N GLN A 89 6.31 -12.60 -10.05
CA GLN A 89 6.16 -14.05 -10.14
C GLN A 89 4.90 -14.43 -10.93
N ALA A 90 3.77 -13.77 -10.67
CA ALA A 90 2.51 -14.05 -11.35
C ALA A 90 2.56 -13.67 -12.84
N LEU A 91 3.10 -12.49 -13.18
CA LEU A 91 3.33 -12.08 -14.57
C LEU A 91 4.24 -13.06 -15.31
N HIS A 92 5.31 -13.51 -14.66
CA HIS A 92 6.21 -14.51 -15.24
C HIS A 92 5.50 -15.85 -15.48
N ALA A 93 4.76 -16.35 -14.49
CA ALA A 93 4.04 -17.62 -14.57
C ALA A 93 2.91 -17.60 -15.61
N SER A 94 2.27 -16.45 -15.86
CA SER A 94 1.23 -16.29 -16.87
C SER A 94 1.78 -16.17 -18.31
N GLY A 95 3.10 -16.13 -18.48
CA GLY A 95 3.74 -15.89 -19.78
C GLY A 95 3.53 -14.47 -20.30
N TYR A 96 3.39 -13.47 -19.42
CA TYR A 96 3.27 -12.08 -19.82
C TYR A 96 4.49 -11.65 -20.65
N SER A 97 4.24 -11.13 -21.85
CA SER A 97 5.29 -10.78 -22.82
C SER A 97 5.66 -9.30 -22.85
N GLY A 98 4.96 -8.48 -22.06
CA GLY A 98 5.23 -7.05 -21.94
C GLY A 98 6.50 -6.75 -21.14
N GLN A 99 6.96 -5.50 -21.23
CA GLN A 99 8.06 -5.01 -20.41
C GLN A 99 7.54 -4.65 -19.01
N VAL A 100 8.25 -5.10 -18.00
CA VAL A 100 7.92 -4.83 -16.59
C VAL A 100 9.01 -3.96 -15.99
N LEU A 101 8.60 -2.87 -15.36
CA LEU A 101 9.43 -2.09 -14.46
C LEU A 101 8.86 -2.25 -13.05
N ALA A 102 9.61 -2.91 -12.16
CA ALA A 102 9.18 -3.18 -10.80
C ALA A 102 10.26 -2.75 -9.81
N PRO A 103 9.96 -1.85 -8.85
CA PRO A 103 10.84 -1.63 -7.72
C PRO A 103 10.77 -2.84 -6.78
N LEU A 104 11.93 -3.37 -6.40
CA LEU A 104 12.06 -4.43 -5.40
C LEU A 104 13.22 -4.10 -4.47
N VAL A 105 12.97 -4.15 -3.17
CA VAL A 105 14.00 -3.99 -2.14
C VAL A 105 14.75 -5.30 -1.98
N ASP A 106 15.91 -5.39 -2.62
CA ASP A 106 16.83 -6.53 -2.51
C ASP A 106 18.27 -6.01 -2.43
N ALA A 107 18.76 -5.84 -1.20
CA ALA A 107 20.11 -5.33 -0.97
C ALA A 107 21.21 -6.25 -1.54
N PRO A 108 21.18 -7.58 -1.32
CA PRO A 108 22.11 -8.50 -1.99
C PRO A 108 22.15 -8.34 -3.52
N ALA A 109 21.00 -8.35 -4.20
CA ALA A 109 20.94 -8.21 -5.65
C ALA A 109 21.48 -6.84 -6.12
N ALA A 110 21.20 -5.76 -5.38
CA ALA A 110 21.72 -4.44 -5.68
C ALA A 110 23.25 -4.38 -5.58
N TYR A 111 23.85 -4.99 -4.55
CA TYR A 111 25.31 -5.07 -4.43
C TYR A 111 25.92 -5.91 -5.56
N MET A 112 25.33 -7.06 -5.90
CA MET A 112 25.80 -7.89 -7.02
C MET A 112 25.75 -7.14 -8.36
N ALA A 113 24.67 -6.37 -8.60
CA ALA A 113 24.52 -5.57 -9.82
C ALA A 113 25.55 -4.43 -9.88
N HIS A 114 25.82 -3.77 -8.75
CA HIS A 114 26.84 -2.73 -8.66
C HIS A 114 28.24 -3.27 -8.98
N ASP A 115 28.62 -4.40 -8.35
CA ASP A 115 29.93 -5.02 -8.53
C ASP A 115 30.15 -5.54 -9.96
N ALA A 116 29.10 -6.05 -10.61
CA ALA A 116 29.17 -6.57 -11.97
C ALA A 116 29.33 -5.46 -13.04
N GLY A 117 28.87 -4.24 -12.75
CA GLY A 117 28.96 -3.09 -13.64
C GLY A 117 27.93 -3.05 -14.77
N LEU A 118 27.88 -1.91 -15.48
CA LEU A 118 26.89 -1.65 -16.53
C LEU A 118 27.00 -2.68 -17.68
N GLY A 119 25.86 -3.21 -18.10
CA GLY A 119 25.76 -4.16 -19.20
C GLY A 119 26.02 -5.63 -18.81
N ALA A 120 26.42 -5.90 -17.57
CA ALA A 120 26.59 -7.26 -17.08
C ALA A 120 25.26 -8.00 -16.91
N ARG A 121 25.29 -9.33 -16.98
CA ARG A 121 24.19 -10.22 -16.63
C ARG A 121 24.59 -11.05 -15.42
N ILE A 122 23.77 -11.02 -14.39
CA ILE A 122 23.97 -11.75 -13.14
C ILE A 122 22.82 -12.72 -12.90
N HIS A 123 23.10 -13.77 -12.12
CA HIS A 123 22.05 -14.64 -11.57
C HIS A 123 21.84 -14.21 -10.13
N VAL A 124 20.62 -13.78 -9.83
CA VAL A 124 20.13 -13.38 -8.50
C VAL A 124 19.04 -14.34 -8.06
#